data_AF-A0A1E3SFS9-F1
#
_entry.id   AF-A0A1E3SFS9-F1
#
_cell.length_a   1.000
_cell.length_b   1.000
_cell.length_c   1.000
_cell.angle_alpha   90.00
_cell.angle_beta   90.00
_cell.angle_gamma   90.00
#
_symmetry.space_group_name_H-M   'P 1'
#
loop_
_entity.id
_entity.type
_entity.pdbx_description
1 polymer ?
#
loop_
_entity_poly.entity_id
_entity_poly.type
_entity_poly.pdbx_seq_one_letter_code
_entity_poly.pdbx_strand_id
1 'polypeptide(L)'
;MATFAGQAGAPIVAAIARSGDVTYAEAVSSMPAKSVTSEMRAAIDEFNERTAVALRGAGARRAKSVFLVNPADPPMPIRITLYCLVTDGPADERRIEADVLATVDRVRKDVPGCRVKHRVQCEGCSLHIPESGDFSGTRVTVLLEIADAEHHAELAGATG
;
A
#
# COMPACT_ATOMS: atom_id res chain seq x y z
N MET A 1 12.25 11.96 -2.47
CA MET A 1 11.55 11.75 -1.18
C MET A 1 10.58 10.58 -1.33
N ALA A 2 10.34 9.81 -0.26
CA ALA A 2 9.37 8.72 -0.26
C ALA A 2 7.94 9.26 -0.08
N THR A 3 6.94 8.66 -0.74
CA THR A 3 5.52 9.00 -0.57
C THR A 3 4.96 8.36 0.71
N PHE A 4 3.90 8.90 1.31
CA PHE A 4 3.27 8.26 2.48
C PHE A 4 2.81 6.82 2.17
N ALA A 5 2.30 6.58 0.96
CA ALA A 5 1.91 5.24 0.52
C ALA A 5 3.12 4.31 0.35
N GLY A 6 4.25 4.84 -0.12
CA GLY A 6 5.52 4.11 -0.16
C GLY A 6 6.05 3.80 1.24
N GLN A 7 6.03 4.77 2.16
CA GLN A 7 6.47 4.62 3.55
C GLN A 7 5.62 3.60 4.32
N ALA A 8 4.30 3.63 4.14
CA ALA A 8 3.41 2.67 4.77
C ALA A 8 3.42 1.30 4.07
N GLY A 9 3.45 1.29 2.73
CA GLY A 9 3.24 0.09 1.93
C GLY A 9 4.47 -0.75 1.67
N ALA A 10 5.63 -0.14 1.40
CA ALA A 10 6.86 -0.87 1.08
C ALA A 10 7.30 -1.82 2.21
N PRO A 11 7.27 -1.44 3.49
CA PRO A 11 7.60 -2.37 4.59
C PRO A 11 6.65 -3.58 4.65
N ILE A 12 5.38 -3.39 4.29
CA ILE A 12 4.37 -4.47 4.30
C ILE A 12 4.58 -5.41 3.12
N VAL A 13 4.87 -4.89 1.93
CA VAL A 13 5.26 -5.71 0.77
C VAL A 13 6.50 -6.54 1.11
N ALA A 14 7.53 -5.93 1.71
CA ALA A 14 8.72 -6.64 2.16
C ALA A 14 8.41 -7.71 3.24
N ALA A 15 7.35 -7.51 4.03
CA ALA A 15 6.89 -8.52 4.98
C ALA A 15 6.24 -9.71 4.29
N ILE A 16 5.37 -9.46 3.32
CA ILE A 16 4.73 -10.50 2.51
C ILE A 16 5.77 -11.25 1.66
N ALA A 17 6.80 -10.57 1.14
CA ALA A 17 7.88 -11.20 0.38
C ALA A 17 8.69 -12.22 1.19
N ARG A 18 8.56 -12.27 2.52
CA ARG A 18 9.16 -13.34 3.35
C ARG A 18 8.45 -14.69 3.22
N SER A 19 7.21 -14.71 2.70
CA SER A 19 6.45 -15.95 2.53
C SER A 19 6.54 -16.53 1.12
N GLY A 20 7.07 -15.81 0.14
CA GLY A 20 7.24 -16.26 -1.24
C GLY A 20 7.48 -15.10 -2.22
N ASP A 21 7.68 -15.41 -3.50
CA ASP A 21 7.86 -14.40 -4.55
C ASP A 21 6.61 -13.54 -4.74
N VAL A 22 6.77 -12.23 -4.54
CA VAL A 22 5.71 -11.24 -4.80
C VAL A 22 5.82 -10.81 -6.26
N THR A 23 5.08 -11.46 -7.14
CA THR A 23 5.15 -11.17 -8.57
C THR A 23 4.49 -9.83 -8.92
N TYR A 24 3.46 -9.44 -8.17
CA TYR A 24 2.76 -8.17 -8.35
C TYR A 24 2.38 -7.53 -7.02
N ALA A 25 2.58 -6.22 -6.89
CA ALA A 25 2.08 -5.43 -5.77
C ALA A 25 1.33 -4.17 -6.25
N GLU A 26 0.17 -3.88 -5.70
CA GLU A 26 -0.60 -2.68 -6.00
C GLU A 26 -1.01 -1.95 -4.73
N ALA A 27 -0.77 -0.64 -4.68
CA ALA A 27 -1.28 0.24 -3.65
C ALA A 27 -2.42 1.11 -4.20
N VAL A 28 -3.59 1.02 -3.58
CA VAL A 28 -4.72 1.92 -3.85
C VAL A 28 -4.86 2.87 -2.66
N SER A 29 -4.47 4.13 -2.87
CA SER A 29 -4.48 5.18 -1.84
C SER A 29 -5.71 6.07 -2.02
N SER A 30 -6.57 6.15 -1.01
CA SER A 30 -7.76 7.00 -1.00
C SER A 30 -7.61 8.11 0.03
N MET A 31 -7.71 9.36 -0.43
CA MET A 31 -7.53 10.56 0.38
C MET A 31 -8.77 11.46 0.35
N PRO A 32 -9.13 12.08 1.49
CA PRO A 32 -10.20 13.08 1.51
C PRO A 32 -9.78 14.32 0.70
N ALA A 33 -10.67 14.83 -0.14
CA ALA A 33 -10.38 15.96 -1.04
C ALA A 33 -9.93 17.22 -0.30
N LYS A 34 -10.40 17.41 0.94
CA LYS A 34 -10.03 18.54 1.82
C LYS A 34 -8.55 18.49 2.25
N SER A 35 -7.92 17.31 2.26
CA SER A 35 -6.50 17.14 2.64
C SER A 35 -5.55 17.07 1.43
N VAL A 36 -6.06 17.16 0.19
CA VAL A 36 -5.25 17.11 -1.03
C VAL A 36 -5.06 18.53 -1.57
N THR A 37 -3.88 19.09 -1.32
CA THR A 37 -3.51 20.45 -1.75
C THR A 37 -3.35 20.56 -3.26
N SER A 38 -3.24 21.78 -3.78
CA SER A 38 -2.99 22.03 -5.21
C SER A 38 -1.64 21.47 -5.65
N GLU A 39 -0.61 21.57 -4.81
CA GLU A 39 0.71 20.98 -5.09
C GLU A 39 0.62 19.45 -5.21
N MET A 40 -0.10 18.80 -4.28
CA MET A 40 -0.33 17.36 -4.34
C MET A 40 -1.07 16.94 -5.61
N ARG A 41 -2.05 17.74 -6.06
CA ARG A 41 -2.80 17.48 -7.31
C ARG A 41 -1.89 17.56 -8.53
N ALA A 42 -0.97 18.51 -8.57
CA ALA A 42 0.00 18.65 -9.64
C ALA A 42 1.04 17.51 -9.64
N ALA A 43 1.26 16.85 -8.50
CA ALA A 43 2.26 15.80 -8.32
C ALA A 43 1.67 14.37 -8.30
N ILE A 44 0.43 14.14 -8.74
CA ILE A 44 -0.21 12.80 -8.68
C ILE A 44 0.55 11.75 -9.50
N ASP A 45 1.05 12.11 -10.68
CA ASP A 45 1.82 11.19 -11.52
C ASP A 45 3.12 10.78 -10.84
N GLU A 46 3.88 11.76 -10.35
CA GLU A 46 5.10 11.54 -9.58
C GLU A 46 4.85 10.72 -8.31
N PHE A 47 3.72 10.95 -7.63
CA PHE A 47 3.29 10.16 -6.48
C PHE A 47 3.12 8.68 -6.85
N ASN A 48 2.39 8.39 -7.94
CA ASN A 48 2.14 7.02 -8.36
C ASN A 48 3.43 6.32 -8.81
N GLU A 49 4.27 7.01 -9.58
CA GLU A 49 5.56 6.48 -10.04
C GLU A 49 6.48 6.15 -8.86
N ARG A 50 6.66 7.09 -7.94
CA ARG A 50 7.52 6.90 -6.75
C ARG A 50 7.00 5.81 -5.83
N THR A 51 5.70 5.73 -5.64
CA THR A 51 5.08 4.66 -4.84
C THR A 51 5.34 3.30 -5.50
N ALA A 52 5.12 3.17 -6.80
CA ALA A 52 5.40 1.92 -7.52
C ALA A 52 6.89 1.53 -7.47
N VAL A 53 7.81 2.50 -7.58
CA VAL A 53 9.26 2.28 -7.38
C VAL A 53 9.55 1.74 -5.98
N ALA A 54 8.95 2.33 -4.94
CA ALA A 54 9.16 1.88 -3.56
C ALA A 54 8.67 0.44 -3.33
N LEU A 55 7.50 0.08 -3.88
CA LEU A 55 6.97 -1.29 -3.78
C LEU A 55 7.86 -2.30 -4.53
N ARG A 56 8.41 -1.93 -5.70
CA ARG A 56 9.40 -2.77 -6.40
C ARG A 56 10.67 -2.95 -5.58
N GLY A 57 11.18 -1.87 -4.99
CA GLY A 57 12.34 -1.91 -4.09
C GLY A 57 12.13 -2.78 -2.85
N ALA A 58 10.88 -3.02 -2.46
CA ALA A 58 10.50 -3.90 -1.36
C ALA A 58 10.38 -5.39 -1.75
N GLY A 59 10.65 -5.75 -3.01
CA GLY A 59 10.68 -7.13 -3.47
C GLY A 59 9.55 -7.52 -4.43
N ALA A 60 8.66 -6.59 -4.83
CA ALA A 60 7.68 -6.88 -5.86
C ALA A 60 8.30 -6.85 -7.26
N ARG A 61 8.08 -7.87 -8.10
CA ARG A 61 8.61 -7.88 -9.49
C ARG A 61 7.98 -6.79 -10.35
N ARG A 62 6.66 -6.64 -10.27
CA ARG A 62 5.90 -5.54 -10.88
C ARG A 62 5.11 -4.82 -9.80
N ALA A 63 4.96 -3.51 -9.94
CA ALA A 63 4.15 -2.76 -9.01
C ALA A 63 3.35 -1.64 -9.66
N LYS A 64 2.21 -1.31 -9.05
CA LYS A 64 1.31 -0.23 -9.44
C LYS A 64 0.90 0.60 -8.23
N SER A 65 0.62 1.87 -8.48
CA SER A 65 0.00 2.77 -7.51
C SER A 65 -1.21 3.44 -8.16
N VAL A 66 -2.27 3.59 -7.38
CA VAL A 66 -3.49 4.32 -7.75
C VAL A 66 -3.79 5.32 -6.65
N PHE A 67 -4.03 6.57 -7.05
CA PHE A 67 -4.38 7.66 -6.15
C PHE A 67 -5.84 8.09 -6.40
N LEU A 68 -6.66 8.07 -5.35
CA LEU A 68 -8.08 8.40 -5.39
C LEU A 68 -8.35 9.58 -4.47
N VAL A 69 -9.09 10.57 -4.98
CA VAL A 69 -9.53 11.75 -4.22
C VAL A 69 -11.03 11.63 -3.95
N ASN A 70 -11.42 11.63 -2.68
CA ASN A 70 -12.81 11.45 -2.25
C ASN A 70 -13.39 12.74 -1.65
N PRO A 71 -14.42 13.36 -2.24
CA PRO A 71 -15.03 14.60 -1.75
C PRO A 71 -16.09 14.41 -0.65
N ALA A 72 -16.21 13.22 -0.04
CA ALA A 72 -17.20 12.94 1.00
C ALA A 72 -17.15 13.90 2.20
N ASP A 73 -18.32 14.16 2.79
CA ASP A 73 -18.52 14.95 4.01
C ASP A 73 -19.42 14.17 5.01
N PRO A 74 -18.98 13.90 6.25
CA PRO A 74 -17.68 14.28 6.83
C PRO A 74 -16.49 13.61 6.12
N PRO A 75 -15.28 14.23 6.14
CA PRO A 75 -14.10 13.68 5.48
C PRO A 75 -13.79 12.26 5.93
N MET A 76 -13.49 11.37 4.98
CA MET A 76 -13.05 10.02 5.31
C MET A 76 -11.60 9.99 5.81
N PRO A 77 -11.24 9.04 6.69
CA PRO A 77 -9.83 8.78 7.00
C PRO A 77 -9.05 8.36 5.76
N ILE A 78 -7.74 8.62 5.74
CA ILE A 78 -6.86 8.14 4.67
C ILE A 78 -6.83 6.60 4.72
N ARG A 79 -6.97 5.97 3.55
CA ARG A 79 -6.89 4.51 3.41
C ARG A 79 -5.87 4.11 2.36
N ILE A 80 -5.15 3.04 2.63
CA ILE A 80 -4.27 2.39 1.65
C ILE A 80 -4.64 0.92 1.63
N THR A 81 -5.12 0.43 0.50
CA THR A 81 -5.29 -1.00 0.26
C THR A 81 -4.09 -1.50 -0.51
N LEU A 82 -3.39 -2.50 0.04
CA LEU A 82 -2.30 -3.19 -0.62
C LEU A 82 -2.80 -4.54 -1.12
N TYR A 83 -2.59 -4.80 -2.40
CA TYR A 83 -2.74 -6.12 -3.00
C TYR A 83 -1.37 -6.67 -3.33
N CYS A 84 -1.08 -7.91 -2.92
CA CYS A 84 0.15 -8.62 -3.28
C CYS A 84 -0.22 -9.99 -3.86
N LEU A 85 0.35 -10.33 -5.01
CA LEU A 85 0.24 -11.66 -5.60
C LEU A 85 1.50 -12.46 -5.28
N VAL A 86 1.34 -13.52 -4.47
CA VAL A 86 2.42 -14.42 -4.06
C VAL A 86 2.29 -15.73 -4.84
N THR A 87 3.29 -16.09 -5.64
CA THR A 87 3.19 -17.26 -6.56
C THR A 87 3.96 -18.49 -6.09
N ASP A 88 4.89 -18.35 -5.13
CA ASP A 88 5.70 -19.47 -4.66
C ASP A 88 5.02 -20.25 -3.54
N GLY A 89 4.32 -21.34 -3.92
CA GLY A 89 3.73 -22.30 -3.00
C GLY A 89 2.50 -21.80 -2.23
N PRO A 90 1.89 -22.66 -1.39
CA PRO A 90 0.78 -22.25 -0.56
C PRO A 90 1.26 -21.22 0.47
N ALA A 91 0.66 -20.04 0.45
CA ALA A 91 0.96 -18.98 1.37
C ALA A 91 0.55 -19.38 2.81
N ASP A 92 1.49 -19.31 3.76
CA ASP A 92 1.16 -19.46 5.18
C ASP A 92 0.47 -18.19 5.67
N GLU A 93 -0.86 -18.19 5.58
CA GLU A 93 -1.72 -17.05 5.91
C GLU A 93 -1.49 -16.53 7.34
N ARG A 94 -1.26 -17.44 8.30
CA ARG A 94 -1.04 -17.06 9.71
C ARG A 94 0.29 -16.37 9.88
N ARG A 95 1.33 -16.88 9.23
CA ARG A 95 2.64 -16.24 9.22
C ARG A 95 2.59 -14.87 8.55
N ILE A 96 1.92 -14.76 7.39
CA ILE A 96 1.74 -13.48 6.68
C ILE A 96 1.00 -12.47 7.56
N GLU A 97 -0.11 -12.85 8.19
CA GLU A 97 -0.86 -11.96 9.06
C GLU A 97 0.00 -11.47 10.24
N ALA A 98 0.73 -12.37 10.91
CA ALA A 98 1.64 -12.01 12.00
C ALA A 98 2.76 -11.08 11.53
N ASP A 99 3.36 -11.37 10.38
CA ASP A 99 4.44 -10.59 9.78
C ASP A 99 3.99 -9.18 9.38
N VAL A 100 2.78 -9.06 8.83
CA VAL A 100 2.15 -7.78 8.50
C VAL A 100 1.86 -6.98 9.76
N LEU A 101 1.23 -7.57 10.77
CA LEU A 101 0.90 -6.88 12.03
C LEU A 101 2.14 -6.34 12.74
N ALA A 102 3.18 -7.18 12.89
CA ALA A 102 4.45 -6.75 13.48
C ALA A 102 5.16 -5.67 12.66
N THR A 103 4.92 -5.61 11.35
CA THR A 103 5.47 -4.57 10.47
C THR A 103 4.68 -3.27 10.60
N VAL A 104 3.36 -3.32 10.69
CA VAL A 104 2.51 -2.15 10.92
C VAL A 104 2.85 -1.46 12.24
N ASP A 105 3.14 -2.23 13.30
CA ASP A 105 3.60 -1.66 14.57
C ASP A 105 4.93 -0.90 14.46
N ARG A 106 5.81 -1.30 13.53
CA ARG A 106 7.04 -0.57 13.21
C ARG A 106 6.76 0.67 12.37
N VAL A 107 5.93 0.54 11.34
CA VAL A 107 5.50 1.64 10.45
C VAL A 107 4.87 2.78 11.23
N ARG A 108 4.15 2.50 12.32
CA ARG A 108 3.55 3.53 13.19
C ARG A 108 4.54 4.56 13.74
N LYS A 109 5.84 4.24 13.79
CA LYS A 109 6.89 5.18 14.23
C LYS A 109 7.10 6.30 13.21
N ASP A 110 7.00 5.98 11.93
CA ASP A 110 7.23 6.91 10.82
C ASP A 110 5.92 7.46 10.25
N VAL A 111 4.82 6.71 10.38
CA VAL A 111 3.47 7.09 9.94
C VAL A 111 2.51 6.95 11.14
N PRO A 112 2.42 7.98 12.00
CA PRO A 112 1.53 7.99 13.15
C PRO A 112 0.08 7.68 12.76
N GLY A 113 -0.64 6.95 13.61
CA GLY A 113 -2.04 6.60 13.35
C GLY A 113 -2.27 5.50 12.30
N CYS A 114 -1.22 4.99 11.65
CA CYS A 114 -1.32 3.85 10.74
C CYS A 114 -1.76 2.59 11.48
N ARG A 115 -2.80 1.91 11.00
CA ARG A 115 -3.28 0.65 11.56
C ARG A 115 -3.87 -0.25 10.49
N VAL A 116 -3.88 -1.55 10.76
CA VAL A 116 -4.68 -2.51 9.99
C VAL A 116 -6.15 -2.29 10.33
N LYS A 117 -6.98 -2.02 9.31
CA LYS A 117 -8.42 -1.76 9.45
C LYS A 117 -9.24 -3.03 9.56
N HIS A 118 -8.87 -4.04 8.79
CA HIS A 118 -9.51 -5.36 8.74
C HIS A 118 -8.44 -6.44 8.74
N ARG A 119 -8.76 -7.65 9.22
CA ARG A 119 -7.82 -8.78 9.17
C ARG A 119 -7.24 -8.94 7.76
N VAL A 120 -5.98 -9.34 7.71
CA VAL A 120 -5.29 -9.62 6.44
C VAL A 120 -6.05 -10.75 5.74
N GLN A 121 -6.39 -10.53 4.47
CA GLN A 121 -7.14 -11.49 3.66
C GLN A 121 -6.17 -12.22 2.75
N CYS A 122 -6.21 -13.55 2.75
CA CYS A 122 -5.44 -14.38 1.84
C CYS A 122 -6.42 -15.24 1.04
N GLU A 123 -6.33 -15.19 -0.29
CA GLU A 123 -7.25 -15.90 -1.18
C GLU A 123 -6.47 -16.52 -2.33
N GLY A 124 -6.67 -17.81 -2.59
CA GLY A 124 -6.14 -18.43 -3.81
C GLY A 124 -6.76 -17.79 -5.05
N CYS A 125 -5.94 -17.45 -6.04
CA CYS A 125 -6.40 -16.79 -7.26
C CYS A 125 -5.61 -17.21 -8.49
N SER A 126 -6.29 -17.21 -9.63
CA SER A 126 -5.68 -17.21 -10.97
C SER A 126 -6.00 -15.89 -11.63
N LEU A 127 -4.99 -15.19 -12.15
CA LEU A 127 -5.14 -13.85 -12.70
C LEU A 127 -4.34 -13.71 -13.99
N HIS A 128 -4.95 -13.12 -15.02
CA HIS A 128 -4.22 -12.61 -16.18
C HIS A 128 -3.89 -11.13 -15.94
N ILE A 129 -2.60 -10.79 -15.96
CA ILE A 129 -2.14 -9.40 -15.95
C ILE A 129 -1.65 -9.07 -17.36
N PRO A 130 -2.29 -8.11 -18.06
CA PRO A 130 -1.83 -7.66 -19.38
C PRO A 130 -0.34 -7.34 -19.36
N GLU A 131 0.37 -7.72 -20.43
CA GLU A 131 1.82 -7.54 -20.60
C GLU A 131 2.71 -8.29 -19.60
N SER A 132 2.13 -9.03 -18.64
CA SER A 132 2.89 -9.80 -17.64
C SER A 132 2.58 -11.29 -17.70
N GLY A 133 1.38 -11.67 -18.17
CA GLY A 133 0.98 -13.05 -18.41
C GLY A 133 -0.02 -13.59 -17.38
N ASP A 134 -0.14 -14.91 -17.35
CA ASP A 134 -1.01 -15.63 -16.43
C ASP A 134 -0.27 -16.02 -15.15
N PHE A 135 -0.92 -15.80 -14.01
CA PHE A 135 -0.39 -16.11 -12.69
C PHE A 135 -1.38 -16.95 -11.91
N SER A 136 -0.86 -17.86 -11.10
CA SER A 136 -1.61 -18.61 -10.09
C SER A 136 -0.87 -18.50 -8.78
N GLY A 137 -1.59 -18.27 -7.69
CA GLY A 137 -0.98 -18.05 -6.39
C GLY A 137 -1.98 -17.60 -5.35
N THR A 138 -1.48 -16.90 -4.33
CA THR A 138 -2.29 -16.31 -3.27
C THR A 138 -2.30 -14.78 -3.40
N ARG A 139 -3.49 -14.20 -3.47
CA ARG A 139 -3.68 -12.76 -3.30
C ARG A 139 -3.77 -12.45 -1.81
N VAL A 140 -2.83 -11.64 -1.34
CA VAL A 140 -2.82 -11.06 -0.01
C VAL A 140 -3.36 -9.63 -0.09
N THR A 141 -4.39 -9.33 0.70
CA THR A 141 -4.99 -7.99 0.80
C THR A 141 -4.78 -7.43 2.20
N VAL A 142 -4.16 -6.26 2.29
CA VAL A 142 -3.94 -5.53 3.55
C VAL A 142 -4.64 -4.18 3.45
N LEU A 143 -5.57 -3.90 4.36
CA LEU A 143 -6.28 -2.62 4.41
C LEU A 143 -5.73 -1.79 5.56
N LEU A 144 -5.06 -0.69 5.23
CA LEU A 144 -4.56 0.27 6.19
C LEU A 144 -5.51 1.46 6.32
N GLU A 145 -5.63 1.97 7.53
CA GLU A 145 -6.24 3.26 7.83
C GLU A 145 -5.21 4.14 8.55
N ILE A 146 -5.15 5.41 8.19
CA ILE A 146 -4.35 6.42 8.87
C ILE A 146 -5.34 7.46 9.43
N ALA A 147 -5.46 7.50 10.76
CA ALA A 147 -6.59 8.13 11.44
C ALA A 147 -6.52 9.67 11.54
N ASP A 148 -5.38 10.31 11.24
CA ASP A 148 -5.18 11.75 11.49
C ASP A 148 -5.05 12.58 10.20
N ALA A 149 -6.15 12.71 9.45
CA ALA A 149 -6.16 13.43 8.17
C ALA A 149 -5.91 14.96 8.30
N GLU A 150 -5.99 15.53 9.51
CA GLU A 150 -5.79 16.96 9.78
C GLU A 150 -4.29 17.30 9.96
N HIS A 151 -3.49 16.42 10.59
CA HIS A 151 -2.03 16.65 10.74
C HIS A 151 -1.19 16.16 9.56
N HIS A 152 -1.74 15.38 8.62
CA HIS A 152 -0.95 14.75 7.56
C HIS A 152 -0.77 15.57 6.28
N ALA A 153 -1.22 16.84 6.25
CA ALA A 153 -0.82 17.77 5.19
C ALA A 153 0.72 17.91 5.11
N GLU A 154 1.44 17.69 6.21
CA GLU A 154 2.91 17.75 6.29
C GLU A 154 3.63 16.51 5.71
N LEU A 155 2.98 15.34 5.62
CA LEU A 155 3.59 14.13 5.04
C LEU A 155 3.74 14.18 3.51
N ALA A 156 3.19 15.22 2.86
CA ALA A 156 3.23 15.40 1.41
C ALA A 156 4.56 15.98 0.88
N GLY A 157 5.54 16.25 1.74
CA GLY A 157 6.90 16.60 1.28
C GLY A 157 7.01 17.98 0.61
N ALA A 158 6.44 19.01 1.24
CA ALA A 158 6.78 20.39 0.92
C ALA A 158 7.99 20.82 1.78
N THR A 159 9.20 20.61 1.27
CA THR A 159 10.38 21.37 1.70
C THR A 159 11.23 21.69 0.48
N GLY A 160 11.30 22.99 0.15
CA GLY A 160 12.31 23.59 -0.71
C GLY A 160 11.90 23.79 -2.15
#